data_AF-A0A0M2UZC7-F1
#
_entry.id   AF-A0A0M2UZC7-F1
#
_cell.length_a   1.000
_cell.length_b   1.000
_cell.length_c   1.000
_cell.angle_alpha   90.00
_cell.angle_beta   90.00
_cell.angle_gamma   90.00
#
_symmetry.space_group_name_H-M   'P 1'
#
loop_
_entity.id
_entity.type
_entity.pdbx_description
1 polymer ?
#
loop_
_entity_poly.entity_id
_entity_poly.type
_entity_poly.pdbx_seq_one_letter_code
_entity_poly.pdbx_strand_id
1 'polypeptide(L)' 'MKTLVIKSDRLNLPEEIARKLKGKEVEFIETKEGILIKPIENQIKNARGSLKGSHFSSEKYMRLKKEEKELE' A
#
# COMPACT_ATOMS: atom_id res chain seq x y z
N MET A 1 22.37 9.87 18.68
CA MET A 1 21.56 8.63 18.75
C MET A 1 20.50 8.83 19.81
N LYS A 2 19.21 8.61 19.48
CA LYS A 2 18.11 8.77 20.44
C LYS A 2 17.62 7.37 20.82
N THR A 3 17.96 6.92 22.02
CA THR A 3 17.60 5.60 22.53
C THR A 3 16.28 5.71 23.28
N LEU A 4 15.31 4.87 22.94
CA LEU A 4 14.02 4.82 23.61
C LEU A 4 13.91 3.51 24.39
N VAL A 5 13.61 3.62 25.68
CA VAL A 5 13.37 2.45 26.52
C VAL A 5 11.89 2.08 26.45
N ILE A 6 11.61 0.87 25.97
CA ILE A 6 10.27 0.31 25.92
C ILE A 6 9.90 -0.17 27.33
N LYS A 7 8.90 0.47 27.96
CA LYS A 7 8.45 0.17 29.33
C LYS A 7 7.17 -0.67 29.39
N SER A 8 6.59 -1.00 28.24
CA SER A 8 5.30 -1.67 28.10
C SER A 8 5.24 -2.34 26.73
N ASP A 9 4.21 -3.13 26.48
CA ASP A 9 3.95 -3.75 25.16
C ASP A 9 3.66 -2.72 24.04
N ARG A 10 3.76 -1.42 24.34
CA ARG A 10 3.61 -0.30 23.41
C ARG A 10 4.95 0.33 23.07
N LEU A 11 5.22 0.45 21.77
CA LEU A 11 6.37 1.18 21.23
C LEU A 11 6.02 2.66 21.04
N ASN A 12 6.64 3.53 21.84
CA ASN A 12 6.50 4.97 21.67
C ASN A 12 7.44 5.46 20.57
N LEU A 13 6.89 5.89 19.44
CA LEU A 13 7.67 6.41 18.32
C LEU A 13 7.98 7.90 18.52
N PRO A 14 9.17 8.38 18.11
CA PRO A 14 9.43 9.81 17.95
C PRO A 14 8.40 10.45 17.02
N GLU A 15 8.06 11.71 17.30
CA GLU A 15 7.01 12.45 16.61
C GLU A 15 7.20 12.50 15.08
N GLU A 16 8.43 12.63 14.62
CA GLU A 16 8.79 12.64 13.20
C GLU A 16 8.45 11.31 12.50
N ILE A 17 8.68 10.19 13.17
CA ILE A 17 8.39 8.85 12.64
C ILE A 17 6.89 8.58 12.73
N ALA A 18 6.27 8.92 13.86
CA ALA A 18 4.83 8.81 14.07
C ALA A 18 4.05 9.56 12.99
N ARG A 19 4.46 10.80 12.62
CA ARG A 19 3.82 11.58 11.55
C ARG A 19 3.87 10.87 10.19
N LYS A 20 4.95 10.16 9.86
CA LYS A 20 5.11 9.44 8.58
C LYS A 20 4.25 8.17 8.49
N LEU A 21 3.99 7.53 9.63
CA LEU A 21 3.24 6.27 9.73
C LEU A 21 1.77 6.49 10.10
N LYS A 22 1.39 7.69 10.56
CA LYS A 22 0.01 8.01 10.97
C LYS A 22 -0.97 7.72 9.83
N GLY A 23 -1.98 6.90 10.14
CA GLY A 23 -3.04 6.53 9.19
C GLY A 23 -2.65 5.48 8.14
N LYS A 24 -1.44 4.91 8.22
CA LYS A 24 -1.00 3.82 7.34
C LYS A 24 -1.12 2.47 8.06
N GLU A 25 -1.51 1.44 7.33
CA GLU A 25 -1.29 0.06 7.77
C GLU A 25 0.22 -0.22 7.72
N VAL A 26 0.76 -0.87 8.74
CA VAL A 26 2.20 -1.16 8.86
C VAL A 26 2.41 -2.63 9.18
N GLU A 27 3.48 -3.21 8.62
CA GLU A 27 3.94 -4.57 8.91
C GLU A 27 5.22 -4.49 9.75
N PHE A 28 5.30 -5.37 10.76
CA PHE A 28 6.49 -5.56 11.59
C PHE A 28 7.18 -6.86 11.15
N ILE A 29 8.46 -6.76 10.79
CA ILE A 29 9.27 -7.90 10.35
C ILE A 29 10.48 -8.00 11.26
N GLU A 30 10.68 -9.18 11.86
CA GLU A 30 11.89 -9.48 12.62
C GLU A 30 13.03 -9.85 11.65
N THR A 31 14.13 -9.12 11.74
CA THR A 31 15.35 -9.34 10.97
C THR A 31 16.52 -9.64 11.91
N LYS A 32 17.65 -10.09 11.36
CA LYS A 32 18.86 -10.37 12.17
C LYS A 32 19.42 -9.15 12.91
N GLU A 33 19.08 -7.95 12.45
CA GLU A 33 19.58 -6.68 13.00
C GLU A 33 18.54 -5.97 13.89
N GLY A 34 17.30 -6.47 13.95
CA GLY A 34 16.24 -5.90 14.78
C GLY A 34 14.86 -6.00 14.13
N ILE A 35 13.98 -5.05 14.46
CA ILE A 35 12.60 -5.02 13.96
C ILE A 35 12.48 -3.96 12.85
N LEU A 36 12.12 -4.40 11.65
CA LEU A 36 11.78 -3.52 10.54
C LEU A 36 10.29 -3.19 10.55
N ILE A 37 9.98 -1.89 10.51
CA ILE A 37 8.61 -1.38 10.39
C ILE A 37 8.45 -0.81 8.99
N LYS A 38 7.56 -1.38 8.17
CA LYS A 38 7.29 -0.89 6.81
C LYS A 38 5.80 -0.62 6.62
N PRO A 39 5.42 0.47 5.93
CA PRO A 39 4.03 0.67 5.53
C PRO A 39 3.61 -0.38 4.50
N ILE A 40 2.38 -0.86 4.61
CA ILE A 40 1.77 -1.77 3.64
C ILE A 40 1.22 -0.93 2.48
N GLU A 41 1.90 -0.98 1.34
CA GLU A 41 1.38 -0.41 0.10
C GLU A 41 0.46 -1.41 -0.59
N ASN A 42 -0.85 -1.25 -0.41
CA ASN A 42 -1.83 -2.06 -1.14
C ASN A 42 -1.99 -1.50 -2.57
N GLN A 43 -1.09 -1.93 -3.47
CA GLN A 43 -1.11 -1.53 -4.87
C GLN A 43 -2.46 -1.82 -5.55
N ILE A 44 -3.18 -2.85 -5.11
CA ILE A 44 -4.52 -3.19 -5.62
C ILE A 44 -5.56 -2.15 -5.18
N LYS A 45 -5.54 -1.70 -3.91
CA LYS A 45 -6.40 -0.59 -3.45
C LYS A 45 -6.11 0.69 -4.24
N ASN A 46 -4.83 0.98 -4.51
CA ASN A 46 -4.42 2.15 -5.29
C ASN A 46 -4.91 2.06 -6.75
N ALA A 47 -4.68 0.93 -7.43
CA ALA A 47 -5.13 0.70 -8.80
C ALA A 47 -6.67 0.70 -8.93
N ARG A 48 -7.38 0.12 -7.96
CA ARG A 48 -8.85 0.22 -7.88
C ARG A 48 -9.32 1.66 -7.73
N GLY A 49 -8.60 2.48 -6.96
CA GLY A 49 -8.86 3.92 -6.86
C GLY A 49 -8.73 4.64 -8.19
N SER A 50 -7.72 4.30 -9.01
CA SER A 50 -7.52 4.89 -10.34
C SER A 50 -8.63 4.56 -11.34
N LEU A 51 -9.28 3.40 -11.19
CA LEU A 51 -10.44 3.01 -11.99
C LEU A 51 -11.78 3.45 -11.37
N LYS A 52 -11.76 3.96 -10.12
CA LYS A 52 -12.97 4.40 -9.43
C LYS A 52 -13.45 5.73 -10.02
N GLY A 53 -14.54 5.69 -10.78
CA GLY A 53 -15.11 6.84 -11.49
C GLY A 53 -14.78 6.88 -12.97
N SER A 54 -13.82 6.05 -13.43
CA SER A 54 -13.73 5.77 -14.86
C SER A 54 -14.89 4.84 -15.24
N HIS A 55 -15.54 5.09 -16.37
CA HIS A 55 -16.56 4.17 -16.92
C HIS A 55 -15.89 2.96 -17.61
N PHE A 56 -14.71 2.57 -17.14
CA PHE A 56 -13.90 1.51 -17.72
C PHE A 56 -14.45 0.15 -17.29
N SER A 57 -14.76 -0.70 -18.27
CA SER A 57 -15.14 -2.09 -18.06
C SER A 57 -14.22 -2.97 -18.90
N SER A 58 -13.61 -3.97 -18.26
CA SER A 58 -12.76 -4.95 -18.92
C SER A 58 -13.52 -5.73 -20.00
N GLU A 59 -14.81 -5.99 -19.80
CA GLU A 59 -15.66 -6.66 -20.79
C GLU A 59 -15.84 -5.81 -22.05
N LYS A 60 -16.11 -4.51 -21.89
CA LYS A 60 -16.26 -3.58 -23.00
C LYS A 60 -14.95 -3.44 -23.79
N TYR A 61 -13.82 -3.33 -23.08
CA TYR A 61 -12.50 -3.24 -23.70
C TYR A 61 -12.16 -4.51 -24.51
N MET A 62 -12.41 -5.69 -23.94
CA MET A 62 -12.14 -6.97 -24.62
C MET A 62 -13.05 -7.18 -25.83
N ARG A 63 -14.31 -6.76 -25.74
CA ARG A 63 -15.23 -6.81 -26.89
C ARG A 63 -14.74 -5.94 -28.05
N LEU A 64 -14.38 -4.68 -27.76
CA LEU A 64 -13.87 -3.76 -28.77
C LEU A 64 -12.56 -4.28 -29.41
N LYS A 65 -11.65 -4.84 -28.62
CA LYS A 65 -10.40 -5.43 -29.15
C LYS A 65 -10.64 -6.65 -30.04
N LYS A 66 -11.68 -7.44 -29.73
CA LYS A 66 -12.07 -8.56 -30.58
C LYS A 66 -12.67 -8.09 -31.90
N GLU A 67 -13.55 -7.08 -31.85
CA GLU A 67 -14.13 -6.44 -33.04
C GLU A 67 -13.05 -5.81 -33.93
N GLU A 68 -12.07 -5.09 -33.35
CA GLU A 68 -10.92 -4.54 -34.10
C GLU A 68 -10.13 -5.64 -34.82
N LYS A 69 -9.88 -6.76 -34.15
CA LYS A 69 -9.13 -7.89 -34.72
C LYS A 69 -9.89 -8.60 -35.84
N GLU A 70 -11.21 -8.58 -35.83
CA GLU A 70 -12.04 -9.19 -36.88
C GLU A 70 -12.16 -8.30 -38.14
N LEU A 71 -11.79 -7.01 -38.02
CA LEU A 71 -11.78 -6.04 -39.11
C LEU A 71 -10.41 -5.92 -39.82
N GLU A 72 -9.38 -6.56 -39.27
CA GLU A 72 -7.99 -6.62 -39.80
C GLU A 72 -7.73 -7.93 -40.55
#